data_AF-A0A943VS23-F1
#
_entry.id   AF-A0A943VS23-F1
#
_cell.length_a   1.000
_cell.length_b   1.000
_cell.length_c   1.000
_cell.angle_alpha   90.00
_cell.angle_beta   90.00
_cell.angle_gamma   90.00
#
_symmetry.space_group_name_H-M   'P 1'
#
loop_
_entity.id
_entity.type
_entity.pdbx_description
1 polymer ?
#
loop_
_entity_poly.entity_id
_entity_poly.type
_entity_poly.pdbx_seq_one_letter_code
_entity_poly.pdbx_strand_id
1 'polypeptide(L)'
;MSQVFKQDLTDTSVRPGGIFFVELLMPAQCDMPDRDTMVEVFTKHLGPVDCFDHRRDSAGFAPQNYKVHYEDTDADIPPTLMVTNCEKIDKPVLDDFDRSQVWDCPNVDELLAECQYRVFATDMLASGLAAKERADMLVKYVDALLELYPSCKAVVFGPSRKFLSRESIENHPDKEVTRFMYYAVNVRYFSIQGTNDMMVDSVGMSTLFLPDLQYHFHGVDPNHVVFHAYNVLNYIFEHGNIIGDGETIAGLENGDMNPDIKWAVQYEDSLIQPVRTVIDINMGEYASGTR
;
A
#
# COMPACT_ATOMS: atom_id res chain seq x y z
N MET A 1 -3.26 -28.86 2.37
CA MET A 1 -4.68 -28.49 2.41
C MET A 1 -4.73 -27.00 2.15
N SER A 2 -5.55 -26.52 1.22
CA SER A 2 -5.77 -25.08 1.05
C SER A 2 -6.38 -24.54 2.35
N GLN A 3 -5.80 -23.47 2.90
CA GLN A 3 -6.32 -22.81 4.08
C GLN A 3 -7.63 -22.10 3.71
N VAL A 4 -8.67 -22.28 4.52
CA VAL A 4 -9.98 -21.66 4.29
C VAL A 4 -10.17 -20.57 5.32
N PHE A 5 -10.29 -19.33 4.85
CA PHE A 5 -10.51 -18.16 5.70
C PHE A 5 -12.00 -17.81 5.72
N LYS A 6 -12.50 -17.41 6.88
CA LYS A 6 -13.83 -16.81 6.99
C LYS A 6 -13.69 -15.31 6.79
N GLN A 7 -14.49 -14.78 5.88
CA GLN A 7 -14.61 -13.36 5.63
C GLN A 7 -15.03 -12.63 6.90
N ASP A 8 -14.41 -11.47 7.17
CA ASP A 8 -14.76 -10.57 8.27
C ASP A 8 -15.17 -9.20 7.74
N LEU A 9 -16.45 -9.06 7.41
CA LEU A 9 -17.03 -7.79 6.97
C LEU A 9 -17.30 -6.79 8.10
N THR A 10 -16.77 -7.02 9.30
CA THR A 10 -16.87 -6.05 10.41
C THR A 10 -15.62 -5.18 10.54
N ASP A 11 -14.53 -5.54 9.85
CA ASP A 11 -13.30 -4.76 9.81
C ASP A 11 -13.48 -3.52 8.91
N THR A 12 -13.71 -2.36 9.52
CA THR A 12 -13.78 -1.04 8.87
C THR A 12 -12.53 -0.20 9.15
N SER A 13 -11.38 -0.85 9.35
CA SER A 13 -10.12 -0.18 9.68
C SER A 13 -9.58 0.72 8.56
N VAL A 14 -9.92 0.45 7.30
CA VAL A 14 -9.53 1.30 6.17
C VAL A 14 -10.28 2.62 6.20
N ARG A 15 -9.51 3.71 6.17
CA ARG A 15 -10.04 5.07 6.11
C ARG A 15 -9.44 5.78 4.90
N PRO A 16 -10.26 6.37 4.01
CA PRO A 16 -9.74 7.21 2.94
C PRO A 16 -8.84 8.32 3.50
N GLY A 17 -7.65 8.46 2.91
CA GLY A 17 -6.61 9.37 3.39
C GLY A 17 -5.97 8.99 4.71
N GLY A 18 -6.21 7.76 5.20
CA GLY A 18 -5.69 7.27 6.45
C GLY A 18 -4.17 7.39 6.57
N ILE A 19 -3.69 7.18 7.79
CA ILE A 19 -2.26 7.22 8.08
C ILE A 19 -1.53 6.13 7.28
N PHE A 20 -0.44 6.52 6.63
CA PHE A 20 0.52 5.60 6.08
C PHE A 20 1.57 5.28 7.13
N PHE A 21 1.82 3.99 7.34
CA PHE A 21 2.89 3.55 8.21
C PHE A 21 3.59 2.33 7.63
N VAL A 22 4.86 2.16 8.01
CA VAL A 22 5.67 1.01 7.70
C VAL A 22 6.30 0.42 8.95
N GLU A 23 6.52 -0.88 8.93
CA GLU A 23 7.32 -1.60 9.92
C GLU A 23 8.58 -2.11 9.23
N LEU A 24 9.73 -1.52 9.60
CA LEU A 24 11.04 -1.98 9.15
C LEU A 24 11.47 -3.15 10.02
N LEU A 25 11.58 -4.34 9.45
CA LEU A 25 11.88 -5.56 10.17
C LEU A 25 13.39 -5.79 10.26
N MET A 26 13.87 -6.03 11.47
CA MET A 26 15.28 -6.15 11.83
C MET A 26 15.58 -7.51 12.47
N PRO A 27 16.72 -8.14 12.16
CA PRO A 27 17.15 -9.39 12.79
C PRO A 27 17.58 -9.20 14.25
N ALA A 28 18.07 -8.01 14.60
CA ALA A 28 18.54 -7.66 15.93
C ALA A 28 18.08 -6.27 16.33
N GLN A 29 18.09 -5.99 17.63
CA GLN A 29 17.83 -4.65 18.15
C GLN A 29 18.86 -3.66 17.60
N CYS A 30 18.41 -2.49 17.14
CA CYS A 30 19.26 -1.39 16.74
C CYS A 30 18.94 -0.12 17.52
N ASP A 31 19.92 0.78 17.61
CA ASP A 31 19.70 2.11 18.15
C ASP A 31 19.07 3.00 17.07
N MET A 32 18.22 3.94 17.49
CA MET A 32 17.75 5.00 16.61
C MET A 32 18.97 5.84 16.19
N PRO A 33 19.14 6.17 14.90
CA PRO A 33 20.20 7.07 14.45
C PRO A 33 20.15 8.41 15.18
N ASP A 34 21.31 9.04 15.35
CA ASP A 34 21.37 10.34 16.01
C ASP A 34 20.65 11.42 15.19
N ARG A 35 20.30 12.52 15.87
CA ARG A 35 19.52 13.61 15.28
C ARG A 35 20.13 14.14 14.00
N ASP A 36 21.44 14.37 13.97
CA ASP A 36 22.09 15.06 12.85
C ASP A 36 22.14 14.14 11.63
N THR A 37 22.42 12.85 11.83
CA THR A 37 22.32 11.81 10.78
C THR A 37 20.91 11.73 10.20
N MET A 38 19.86 11.70 11.05
CA MET A 38 18.47 11.65 10.55
C MET A 38 18.09 12.90 9.76
N VAL A 39 18.48 14.09 10.24
CA VAL A 39 18.24 15.35 9.53
C VAL A 39 18.97 15.35 8.19
N GLU A 40 20.23 14.90 8.13
CA GLU A 40 21.00 14.81 6.88
C GLU A 40 20.31 13.92 5.85
N VAL A 41 19.99 12.67 6.23
CA VAL A 41 19.37 11.70 5.31
C VAL A 41 17.97 12.14 4.89
N PHE A 42 17.13 12.60 5.82
CA PHE A 42 15.81 13.11 5.41
C PHE A 42 15.93 14.35 4.54
N THR A 43 16.89 15.24 4.79
CA THR A 43 17.11 16.41 3.92
C THR A 43 17.51 16.02 2.52
N LYS A 44 18.37 15.01 2.39
CA LYS A 44 18.82 14.47 1.10
C LYS A 44 17.66 13.95 0.25
N HIS A 45 16.68 13.27 0.85
CA HIS A 45 15.57 12.63 0.14
C HIS A 45 14.35 13.54 -0.04
N LEU A 46 13.98 14.30 1.01
CA LEU A 46 12.73 15.06 1.08
C LEU A 46 12.92 16.58 0.89
N GLY A 47 14.17 17.05 0.79
CA GLY A 47 14.51 18.47 0.87
C GLY A 47 14.48 19.01 2.30
N PRO A 48 14.46 20.34 2.53
CA PRO A 48 14.60 20.91 3.87
C PRO A 48 13.63 20.28 4.87
N VAL A 49 14.14 19.79 6.00
CA VAL A 49 13.32 19.19 7.07
C VAL A 49 13.56 19.89 8.41
N ASP A 50 12.48 20.12 9.15
CA ASP A 50 12.56 20.59 10.53
C ASP A 50 12.45 19.38 11.46
N CYS A 51 13.49 19.12 12.26
CA CYS A 51 13.40 18.17 13.37
C CYS A 51 12.83 18.89 14.60
N PHE A 52 11.59 18.58 14.95
CA PHE A 52 10.88 19.16 16.10
C PHE A 52 10.91 18.25 17.34
N ASP A 53 11.21 16.97 17.16
CA ASP A 53 11.37 16.01 18.26
C ASP A 53 12.49 15.01 17.93
N HIS A 54 13.35 14.71 18.89
CA HIS A 54 14.31 13.61 18.85
C HIS A 54 14.59 13.21 20.30
N ARG A 55 13.87 12.19 20.74
CA ARG A 55 13.92 11.63 22.09
C ARG A 55 14.33 10.17 22.00
N ARG A 56 14.42 9.54 23.16
CA ARG A 56 14.85 8.14 23.27
C ARG A 56 13.90 7.16 22.56
N ASP A 57 12.62 7.48 22.50
CA ASP A 57 11.53 6.63 22.04
C ASP A 57 10.95 7.04 20.68
N SER A 58 11.12 8.30 20.28
CA SER A 58 10.64 8.81 18.99
C SER A 58 11.49 9.93 18.43
N ALA A 59 11.47 10.06 17.11
CA ALA A 59 11.93 11.25 16.39
C ALA A 59 10.84 11.74 15.43
N GLY A 60 10.70 13.06 15.32
CA GLY A 60 9.66 13.74 14.56
C GLY A 60 10.24 14.80 13.62
N PHE A 61 9.82 14.76 12.36
CA PHE A 61 10.32 15.60 11.29
C PHE A 61 9.18 16.21 10.48
N ALA A 62 9.36 17.43 9.99
CA ALA A 62 8.43 18.11 9.10
C ALA A 62 9.13 18.47 7.79
N PRO A 63 8.88 17.74 6.66
CA PRO A 63 9.48 18.05 5.38
C PRO A 63 8.82 19.28 4.75
N GLN A 64 9.60 20.35 4.58
CA GLN A 64 9.09 21.67 4.22
C GLN A 64 8.70 21.83 2.75
N ASN A 65 9.11 20.90 1.89
CA ASN A 65 8.72 20.89 0.48
C ASN A 65 7.25 20.48 0.27
N TYR A 66 6.61 19.88 1.27
CA TYR A 66 5.22 19.45 1.20
C TYR A 66 4.39 20.31 2.14
N LYS A 67 3.25 20.80 1.66
CA LYS A 67 2.38 21.71 2.42
C LYS A 67 0.93 21.33 2.19
N VAL A 68 0.21 21.16 3.29
CA VAL A 68 -1.25 21.05 3.29
C VAL A 68 -1.80 22.43 3.61
N HIS A 69 -2.66 22.93 2.73
CA HIS A 69 -3.37 24.18 2.95
C HIS A 69 -4.63 23.93 3.80
N TYR A 70 -4.76 24.63 4.92
CA TYR A 70 -5.92 24.58 5.81
C TYR A 70 -6.74 25.86 5.68
N GLU A 71 -7.92 25.76 5.06
CA GLU A 71 -8.82 26.89 4.78
C GLU A 71 -9.24 27.65 6.05
N ASP A 72 -9.50 26.94 7.15
CA ASP A 72 -9.97 27.54 8.42
C ASP A 72 -8.97 28.51 9.04
N THR A 73 -7.67 28.28 8.82
CA THR A 73 -6.59 29.07 9.41
C THR A 73 -5.78 29.86 8.39
N ASP A 74 -6.11 29.73 7.10
CA ASP A 74 -5.33 30.27 5.97
C ASP A 74 -3.82 30.01 6.14
N ALA A 75 -3.48 28.75 6.39
CA ALA A 75 -2.12 28.35 6.76
C ALA A 75 -1.66 27.10 6.01
N ASP A 76 -0.42 27.15 5.56
CA ASP A 76 0.27 26.04 4.91
C ASP A 76 1.13 25.29 5.93
N ILE A 77 0.64 24.13 6.35
CA ILE A 77 1.28 23.32 7.40
C ILE A 77 1.93 22.11 6.75
N PRO A 78 3.23 21.85 6.99
CA PRO A 78 3.84 20.63 6.48
C PRO A 78 3.26 19.40 7.18
N PRO A 79 3.16 18.25 6.48
CA PRO A 79 2.90 16.99 7.15
C PRO A 79 4.03 16.67 8.14
N THR A 80 3.80 15.70 9.03
CA THR A 80 4.83 15.22 9.94
C THR A 80 5.15 13.76 9.66
N LEU A 81 6.42 13.41 9.87
CA LEU A 81 6.96 12.07 9.76
C LEU A 81 7.50 11.67 11.13
N MET A 82 7.15 10.50 11.61
CA MET A 82 7.56 10.00 12.92
C MET A 82 8.24 8.64 12.80
N VAL A 83 9.35 8.47 13.51
CA VAL A 83 10.08 7.20 13.62
C VAL A 83 10.18 6.83 15.09
N THR A 84 9.81 5.62 15.43
CA THR A 84 9.90 5.08 16.80
C THR A 84 11.26 4.42 17.04
N ASN A 85 11.58 4.13 18.29
CA ASN A 85 12.72 3.29 18.62
C ASN A 85 12.54 1.85 18.12
N CYS A 86 13.65 1.12 17.99
CA CYS A 86 13.60 -0.30 17.68
C CYS A 86 13.05 -1.09 18.87
N GLU A 87 11.97 -1.84 18.64
CA GLU A 87 11.29 -2.65 19.65
C GLU A 87 11.22 -4.12 19.24
N LYS A 88 11.04 -4.99 20.24
CA LYS A 88 10.87 -6.42 20.01
C LYS A 88 9.48 -6.70 19.43
N ILE A 89 9.40 -7.63 18.48
CA ILE A 89 8.13 -8.09 17.92
C ILE A 89 7.52 -9.12 18.88
N ASP A 90 6.50 -8.70 19.63
CA ASP A 90 5.80 -9.58 20.59
C ASP A 90 4.55 -10.24 19.98
N LYS A 91 4.05 -9.73 18.85
CA LYS A 91 2.90 -10.26 18.12
C LYS A 91 3.27 -10.42 16.64
N PRO A 92 2.70 -11.41 15.93
CA PRO A 92 2.89 -11.54 14.50
C PRO A 92 2.58 -10.21 13.78
N VAL A 93 3.49 -9.79 12.90
CA VAL A 93 3.34 -8.57 12.08
C VAL A 93 2.32 -8.76 10.96
N LEU A 94 2.11 -10.01 10.54
CA LEU A 94 1.09 -10.44 9.59
C LEU A 94 0.34 -11.63 10.20
N ASP A 95 -0.97 -11.66 10.06
CA ASP A 95 -1.76 -12.85 10.36
C ASP A 95 -1.72 -13.86 9.21
N ASP A 96 -2.35 -15.02 9.38
CA ASP A 96 -2.36 -16.07 8.35
C ASP A 96 -3.08 -15.62 7.06
N PHE A 97 -4.07 -14.74 7.16
CA PHE A 97 -4.81 -14.23 6.01
C PHE A 97 -3.90 -13.29 5.21
N ASP A 98 -3.25 -12.33 5.87
CA ASP A 98 -2.31 -11.42 5.25
C ASP A 98 -1.12 -12.18 4.62
N ARG A 99 -0.56 -13.16 5.34
CA ARG A 99 0.54 -14.01 4.84
C ARG A 99 0.16 -14.77 3.57
N SER A 100 -1.11 -15.16 3.43
CA SER A 100 -1.59 -15.83 2.21
C SER A 100 -1.55 -14.93 0.95
N GLN A 101 -1.38 -13.62 1.13
CA GLN A 101 -1.38 -12.61 0.07
C GLN A 101 0.00 -11.97 -0.17
N VAL A 102 1.08 -12.54 0.40
CA VAL A 102 2.46 -12.08 0.19
C VAL A 102 3.09 -12.81 -0.99
N TRP A 103 2.58 -12.57 -2.19
CA TRP A 103 3.08 -13.20 -3.42
C TRP A 103 4.42 -12.61 -3.89
N ASP A 104 4.65 -11.33 -3.60
CA ASP A 104 5.83 -10.57 -4.04
C ASP A 104 7.12 -10.90 -3.24
N CYS A 105 7.03 -11.72 -2.20
CA CYS A 105 8.16 -12.09 -1.34
C CYS A 105 8.20 -13.60 -1.05
N PRO A 106 8.83 -14.40 -1.95
CA PRO A 106 8.88 -15.86 -1.81
C PRO A 106 9.54 -16.38 -0.52
N ASN A 107 10.40 -15.56 0.10
CA ASN A 107 11.13 -15.87 1.34
C ASN A 107 10.51 -15.21 2.58
N VAL A 108 9.23 -14.83 2.54
CA VAL A 108 8.52 -14.17 3.65
C VAL A 108 8.66 -14.93 4.98
N ASP A 109 8.53 -16.27 4.97
CA ASP A 109 8.59 -17.07 6.19
C ASP A 109 9.98 -17.07 6.84
N GLU A 110 11.03 -17.09 6.03
CA GLU A 110 12.42 -17.00 6.50
C GLU A 110 12.68 -15.62 7.10
N LEU A 111 12.22 -14.56 6.44
CA LEU A 111 12.36 -13.17 6.91
C LEU A 111 11.58 -12.92 8.21
N LEU A 112 10.35 -13.44 8.32
CA LEU A 112 9.55 -13.35 9.54
C LEU A 112 10.17 -14.13 10.70
N ALA A 113 10.86 -15.25 10.42
CA ALA A 113 11.57 -16.00 11.44
C ALA A 113 12.90 -15.34 11.85
N GLU A 114 13.62 -14.74 10.90
CA GLU A 114 14.89 -14.05 11.14
C GLU A 114 14.67 -12.73 11.91
N CYS A 115 13.66 -11.95 11.53
CA CYS A 115 13.39 -10.64 12.10
C CYS A 115 12.63 -10.72 13.43
N GLN A 116 13.30 -10.35 14.52
CA GLN A 116 12.75 -10.37 15.87
C GLN A 116 12.42 -8.97 16.42
N TYR A 117 12.78 -7.94 15.65
CA TYR A 117 12.65 -6.54 16.04
C TYR A 117 12.06 -5.71 14.91
N ARG A 118 11.44 -4.58 15.24
CA ARG A 118 10.90 -3.63 14.26
C ARG A 118 11.17 -2.19 14.64
N VAL A 119 11.25 -1.34 13.63
CA VAL A 119 11.12 0.11 13.77
C VAL A 119 9.82 0.52 13.07
N PHE A 120 8.92 1.18 13.79
CA PHE A 120 7.69 1.73 13.23
C PHE A 120 7.94 3.15 12.74
N ALA A 121 7.49 3.47 11.53
CA ALA A 121 7.60 4.78 10.92
C ALA A 121 6.28 5.17 10.25
N THR A 122 5.85 6.43 10.36
CA THR A 122 4.50 6.85 9.96
C THR A 122 4.45 8.30 9.51
N ASP A 123 3.52 8.62 8.62
CA ASP A 123 3.11 9.99 8.33
C ASP A 123 1.95 10.43 9.22
N MET A 124 1.79 11.74 9.39
CA MET A 124 0.60 12.37 9.95
C MET A 124 0.33 13.70 9.24
N LEU A 125 -0.92 14.16 9.27
CA LEU A 125 -1.34 15.42 8.65
C LEU A 125 -1.07 15.52 7.13
N ALA A 126 -0.84 14.40 6.46
CA ALA A 126 -0.56 14.34 5.03
C ALA A 126 -1.82 14.14 4.17
N SER A 127 -2.99 13.88 4.77
CA SER A 127 -4.23 13.60 4.06
C SER A 127 -4.70 14.77 3.19
N GLY A 128 -4.30 16.01 3.48
CA GLY A 128 -4.65 17.15 2.64
C GLY A 128 -3.70 17.38 1.45
N LEU A 129 -2.65 16.58 1.28
CA LEU A 129 -1.79 16.65 0.09
C LEU A 129 -2.50 16.05 -1.12
N ALA A 130 -2.17 16.55 -2.31
CA ALA A 130 -2.58 15.89 -3.55
C ALA A 130 -2.00 14.47 -3.62
N ALA A 131 -2.73 13.55 -4.25
CA ALA A 131 -2.36 12.12 -4.30
C ALA A 131 -0.91 11.87 -4.75
N LYS A 132 -0.48 12.53 -5.83
CA LYS A 132 0.89 12.40 -6.36
C LYS A 132 1.95 13.01 -5.44
N GLU A 133 1.65 14.13 -4.79
CA GLU A 133 2.57 14.76 -3.83
C GLU A 133 2.75 13.91 -2.59
N ARG A 134 1.65 13.34 -2.05
CA ARG A 134 1.72 12.41 -0.93
C ARG A 134 2.49 11.15 -1.30
N ALA A 135 2.21 10.56 -2.47
CA ALA A 135 2.94 9.39 -2.96
C ALA A 135 4.45 9.64 -3.07
N ASP A 136 4.85 10.80 -3.62
CA ASP A 136 6.26 11.18 -3.76
C ASP A 136 6.94 11.29 -2.41
N MET A 137 6.31 11.99 -1.45
CA MET A 137 6.81 12.08 -0.08
C MET A 137 6.98 10.69 0.56
N LEU A 138 5.98 9.81 0.41
CA LEU A 138 5.99 8.49 1.05
C LEU A 138 7.06 7.56 0.44
N VAL A 139 7.24 7.57 -0.89
CA VAL A 139 8.30 6.81 -1.55
C VAL A 139 9.67 7.27 -1.07
N LYS A 140 9.93 8.58 -1.06
CA LYS A 140 11.18 9.17 -0.55
C LYS A 140 11.38 8.91 0.93
N TYR A 141 10.32 8.88 1.71
CA TYR A 141 10.38 8.55 3.13
C TYR A 141 10.85 7.11 3.36
N VAL A 142 10.30 6.15 2.62
CA VAL A 142 10.74 4.74 2.69
C VAL A 142 12.19 4.59 2.27
N ASP A 143 12.62 5.24 1.19
CA ASP A 143 14.02 5.20 0.73
C ASP A 143 14.97 5.79 1.78
N ALA A 144 14.60 6.91 2.43
CA ALA A 144 15.35 7.50 3.52
C ALA A 144 15.44 6.58 4.76
N LEU A 145 14.35 5.89 5.10
CA LEU A 145 14.32 4.92 6.20
C LEU A 145 15.25 3.74 5.93
N LEU A 146 15.29 3.22 4.71
CA LEU A 146 16.18 2.11 4.34
C LEU A 146 17.66 2.52 4.34
N GLU A 147 17.97 3.78 4.05
CA GLU A 147 19.31 4.35 4.21
C GLU A 147 19.70 4.51 5.68
N LEU A 148 18.78 5.00 6.52
CA LEU A 148 18.99 5.15 7.97
C LEU A 148 19.15 3.83 8.72
N TYR A 149 18.48 2.77 8.25
CA TYR A 149 18.48 1.47 8.89
C TYR A 149 19.05 0.39 7.97
N PRO A 150 20.38 0.32 7.79
CA PRO A 150 21.02 -0.63 6.88
C PRO A 150 20.82 -2.11 7.26
N SER A 151 20.51 -2.40 8.53
CA SER A 151 20.22 -3.77 9.00
C SER A 151 18.82 -4.28 8.66
N CYS A 152 17.94 -3.41 8.14
CA CYS A 152 16.57 -3.79 7.75
C CYS A 152 16.62 -4.92 6.72
N LYS A 153 15.74 -5.92 6.87
CA LYS A 153 15.64 -7.07 5.95
C LYS A 153 14.36 -7.08 5.15
N ALA A 154 13.29 -6.51 5.69
CA ALA A 154 11.98 -6.46 5.05
C ALA A 154 11.16 -5.27 5.59
N VAL A 155 10.16 -4.86 4.82
CA VAL A 155 9.26 -3.76 5.15
C VAL A 155 7.82 -4.25 5.02
N VAL A 156 7.02 -4.02 6.07
CA VAL A 156 5.57 -4.19 6.02
C VAL A 156 4.93 -2.83 5.79
N PHE A 157 4.10 -2.72 4.76
CA PHE A 157 3.31 -1.54 4.44
C PHE A 157 1.93 -1.67 5.08
N GLY A 158 1.73 -0.94 6.18
CA GLY A 158 0.59 -1.10 7.06
C GLY A 158 -0.77 -1.10 6.38
N PRO A 159 -1.14 -0.04 5.63
CA PRO A 159 -2.48 0.11 5.06
C PRO A 159 -2.90 -1.03 4.11
N SER A 160 -1.95 -1.63 3.39
CA SER A 160 -2.23 -2.70 2.42
C SER A 160 -1.78 -4.08 2.87
N ARG A 161 -1.14 -4.15 4.04
CA ARG A 161 -0.46 -5.36 4.57
C ARG A 161 0.54 -5.94 3.58
N LYS A 162 1.03 -5.13 2.63
CA LYS A 162 2.03 -5.56 1.67
C LYS A 162 3.35 -5.80 2.38
N PHE A 163 4.07 -6.84 1.97
CA PHE A 163 5.35 -7.22 2.56
C PHE A 163 6.38 -7.35 1.44
N LEU A 164 7.48 -6.62 1.56
CA LEU A 164 8.56 -6.64 0.60
C LEU A 164 9.89 -6.86 1.32
N SER A 165 10.76 -7.68 0.74
CA SER A 165 12.15 -7.76 1.20
C SER A 165 12.86 -6.45 0.86
N ARG A 166 13.90 -6.10 1.64
CA ARG A 166 14.78 -4.96 1.33
C ARG A 166 15.37 -5.09 -0.07
N GLU A 167 15.81 -6.30 -0.43
CA GLU A 167 16.41 -6.58 -1.74
C GLU A 167 15.44 -6.30 -2.88
N SER A 168 14.18 -6.75 -2.77
CA SER A 168 13.14 -6.50 -3.77
C SER A 168 12.86 -5.01 -3.92
N ILE A 169 12.87 -4.27 -2.80
CA ILE A 169 12.75 -2.81 -2.83
C ILE A 169 13.94 -2.20 -3.58
N GLU A 170 15.17 -2.45 -3.14
CA GLU A 170 16.38 -1.83 -3.70
C GLU A 170 16.60 -2.15 -5.19
N ASN A 171 16.19 -3.35 -5.64
CA ASN A 171 16.33 -3.81 -7.02
C ASN A 171 15.15 -3.45 -7.91
N HIS A 172 14.09 -2.82 -7.39
CA HIS A 172 12.96 -2.40 -8.22
C HIS A 172 13.43 -1.36 -9.25
N PRO A 173 13.15 -1.54 -10.56
CA PRO A 173 13.69 -0.71 -11.62
C PRO A 173 13.13 0.72 -11.60
N ASP A 174 11.89 0.88 -11.16
CA ASP A 174 11.25 2.19 -11.02
C ASP A 174 11.67 2.85 -9.70
N LYS A 175 12.08 4.12 -9.79
CA LYS A 175 12.46 4.97 -8.64
C LYS A 175 11.63 6.24 -8.56
N GLU A 176 10.67 6.40 -9.45
CA GLU A 176 9.79 7.56 -9.50
C GLU A 176 8.58 7.39 -8.56
N VAL A 177 7.71 8.39 -8.57
CA VAL A 177 6.49 8.43 -7.75
C VAL A 177 5.57 7.22 -7.97
N THR A 178 5.58 6.64 -9.17
CA THR A 178 4.82 5.44 -9.55
C THR A 178 5.21 4.20 -8.74
N ARG A 179 6.39 4.19 -8.13
CA ARG A 179 6.84 3.14 -7.19
C ARG A 179 5.94 3.00 -5.97
N PHE A 180 5.13 4.01 -5.65
CA PHE A 180 4.08 3.88 -4.63
C PHE A 180 3.16 2.69 -4.92
N MET A 181 2.84 2.42 -6.18
CA MET A 181 2.01 1.27 -6.59
C MET A 181 2.67 -0.07 -6.25
N TYR A 182 3.99 -0.14 -6.42
CA TYR A 182 4.76 -1.32 -6.08
C TYR A 182 4.84 -1.52 -4.56
N TYR A 183 5.02 -0.43 -3.81
CA TYR A 183 5.21 -0.45 -2.35
C TYR A 183 3.94 -0.67 -1.55
N ALA A 184 2.94 0.16 -1.82
CA ALA A 184 1.85 0.41 -0.89
C ALA A 184 0.52 -0.18 -1.38
N VAL A 185 0.46 -0.72 -2.60
CA VAL A 185 -0.76 -1.32 -3.16
C VAL A 185 -0.58 -2.82 -3.34
N ASN A 186 -1.44 -3.58 -2.65
CA ASN A 186 -1.45 -5.03 -2.67
C ASN A 186 -2.62 -5.52 -3.53
N VAL A 187 -2.33 -6.20 -4.64
CA VAL A 187 -3.35 -6.88 -5.45
C VAL A 187 -3.38 -8.34 -5.00
N ARG A 188 -4.51 -8.74 -4.43
CA ARG A 188 -4.71 -10.01 -3.73
C ARG A 188 -5.57 -10.93 -4.58
N TYR A 189 -5.42 -12.22 -4.37
CA TYR A 189 -6.13 -13.26 -5.11
C TYR A 189 -6.75 -14.29 -4.16
N PHE A 190 -8.00 -14.65 -4.44
CA PHE A 190 -8.75 -15.63 -3.66
C PHE A 190 -9.52 -16.59 -4.57
N SER A 191 -9.57 -17.86 -4.20
CA SER A 191 -10.50 -18.85 -4.76
C SER A 191 -11.71 -18.99 -3.85
N ILE A 192 -12.92 -19.03 -4.42
CA ILE A 192 -14.16 -19.16 -3.65
C ILE A 192 -14.44 -20.64 -3.36
N GLN A 193 -14.64 -20.96 -2.08
CA GLN A 193 -14.85 -22.35 -1.67
C GLN A 193 -16.17 -22.92 -2.22
N GLY A 194 -16.09 -24.08 -2.86
CA GLY A 194 -17.27 -24.79 -3.36
C GLY A 194 -17.77 -24.30 -4.72
N THR A 195 -17.07 -23.37 -5.36
CA THR A 195 -17.33 -22.92 -6.73
C THR A 195 -16.04 -22.96 -7.56
N ASN A 196 -16.12 -22.60 -8.85
CA ASN A 196 -14.96 -22.36 -9.71
C ASN A 196 -14.62 -20.86 -9.79
N ASP A 197 -15.24 -20.06 -8.93
CA ASP A 197 -15.12 -18.61 -8.97
C ASP A 197 -13.86 -18.18 -8.25
N MET A 198 -13.36 -17.04 -8.68
CA MET A 198 -12.15 -16.41 -8.21
C MET A 198 -12.44 -14.94 -7.93
N MET A 199 -11.61 -14.37 -7.07
CA MET A 199 -11.63 -12.96 -6.76
C MET A 199 -10.23 -12.37 -6.86
N VAL A 200 -10.15 -11.19 -7.45
CA VAL A 200 -8.99 -10.31 -7.37
C VAL A 200 -9.45 -9.02 -6.75
N ASP A 201 -8.72 -8.49 -5.78
CA ASP A 201 -9.00 -7.18 -5.21
C ASP A 201 -7.71 -6.42 -4.89
N SER A 202 -7.80 -5.10 -4.74
CA SER A 202 -6.64 -4.28 -4.34
C SER A 202 -6.84 -3.65 -2.98
N VAL A 203 -5.78 -3.46 -2.22
CA VAL A 203 -5.80 -2.66 -0.99
C VAL A 203 -4.62 -1.70 -1.01
N GLY A 204 -4.87 -0.42 -0.74
CA GLY A 204 -3.82 0.56 -0.44
C GLY A 204 -4.01 1.90 -1.13
N MET A 205 -4.80 1.95 -2.22
CA MET A 205 -5.08 3.19 -2.96
C MET A 205 -5.80 4.22 -2.10
N SER A 206 -6.62 3.75 -1.15
CA SER A 206 -7.35 4.59 -0.20
C SER A 206 -6.44 5.51 0.62
N THR A 207 -5.15 5.16 0.82
CA THR A 207 -4.13 6.04 1.41
C THR A 207 -4.04 7.39 0.69
N LEU A 208 -4.28 7.40 -0.61
CA LEU A 208 -4.24 8.57 -1.49
C LEU A 208 -5.63 9.10 -1.87
N PHE A 209 -6.69 8.69 -1.16
CA PHE A 209 -8.10 8.93 -1.53
C PHE A 209 -8.50 8.38 -2.90
N LEU A 210 -7.73 7.44 -3.44
CA LEU A 210 -8.03 6.78 -4.69
C LEU A 210 -8.76 5.46 -4.41
N PRO A 211 -9.69 5.04 -5.29
CA PRO A 211 -10.42 3.80 -5.11
C PRO A 211 -9.52 2.59 -5.32
N ASP A 212 -9.80 1.55 -4.55
CA ASP A 212 -9.29 0.20 -4.80
C ASP A 212 -10.21 -0.53 -5.82
N LEU A 213 -9.73 -1.64 -6.39
CA LEU A 213 -10.46 -2.41 -7.41
C LEU A 213 -10.93 -3.76 -6.87
N GLN A 214 -11.95 -4.31 -7.53
CA GLN A 214 -12.45 -5.65 -7.28
C GLN A 214 -12.92 -6.33 -8.57
N TYR A 215 -12.70 -7.65 -8.63
CA TYR A 215 -13.16 -8.54 -9.67
C TYR A 215 -13.70 -9.81 -9.01
N HIS A 216 -14.89 -10.26 -9.41
CA HIS A 216 -15.41 -11.59 -9.10
C HIS A 216 -15.69 -12.32 -10.41
N PHE A 217 -14.96 -13.39 -10.69
CA PHE A 217 -14.90 -13.95 -12.04
C PHE A 217 -14.63 -15.46 -12.08
N HIS A 218 -14.81 -16.05 -13.26
CA HIS A 218 -14.47 -17.44 -13.55
C HIS A 218 -13.90 -17.60 -14.96
N GLY A 219 -13.20 -18.71 -15.21
CA GLY A 219 -12.81 -19.12 -16.58
C GLY A 219 -11.73 -18.26 -17.25
N VAL A 220 -11.12 -17.32 -16.53
CA VAL A 220 -9.99 -16.49 -16.98
C VAL A 220 -8.77 -16.79 -16.11
N ASP A 221 -7.56 -16.76 -16.69
CA ASP A 221 -6.33 -16.87 -15.91
C ASP A 221 -6.22 -15.70 -14.92
N PRO A 222 -6.12 -15.95 -13.61
CA PRO A 222 -6.05 -14.88 -12.61
C PRO A 222 -4.84 -13.96 -12.81
N ASN A 223 -3.75 -14.42 -13.41
CA ASN A 223 -2.60 -13.56 -13.69
C ASN A 223 -2.95 -12.45 -14.70
N HIS A 224 -3.81 -12.73 -15.68
CA HIS A 224 -4.28 -11.70 -16.62
C HIS A 224 -5.16 -10.67 -15.90
N VAL A 225 -5.99 -11.12 -14.94
CA VAL A 225 -6.84 -10.22 -14.15
C VAL A 225 -6.01 -9.36 -13.21
N VAL A 226 -4.98 -9.92 -12.56
CA VAL A 226 -4.01 -9.16 -11.74
C VAL A 226 -3.26 -8.14 -12.58
N PHE A 227 -2.79 -8.51 -13.77
CA PHE A 227 -2.15 -7.58 -14.71
C PHE A 227 -3.09 -6.44 -15.11
N HIS A 228 -4.34 -6.75 -15.44
CA HIS A 228 -5.37 -5.76 -15.72
C HIS A 228 -5.62 -4.82 -14.53
N ALA A 229 -5.73 -5.36 -13.32
CA ALA A 229 -5.90 -4.58 -12.10
C ALA A 229 -4.77 -3.56 -11.93
N TYR A 230 -3.50 -3.96 -12.08
CA TYR A 230 -2.37 -3.04 -12.01
C TYR A 230 -2.43 -1.96 -13.10
N ASN A 231 -2.83 -2.28 -14.33
CA ASN A 231 -2.98 -1.28 -15.39
C ASN A 231 -4.06 -0.24 -15.05
N VAL A 232 -5.21 -0.67 -14.55
CA VAL A 232 -6.30 0.23 -14.15
C VAL A 232 -5.90 1.07 -12.95
N LEU A 233 -5.26 0.47 -11.94
CA LEU A 233 -4.74 1.20 -10.78
C LEU A 233 -3.72 2.27 -11.17
N ASN A 234 -2.78 1.94 -12.07
CA ASN A 234 -1.82 2.90 -12.61
C ASN A 234 -2.52 4.02 -13.38
N TYR A 235 -3.55 3.69 -14.17
CA TYR A 235 -4.35 4.70 -14.88
C TYR A 235 -5.02 5.68 -13.91
N ILE A 236 -5.65 5.17 -12.85
CA ILE A 236 -6.28 5.97 -11.78
C ILE A 236 -5.23 6.83 -11.06
N PHE A 237 -4.05 6.26 -10.77
CA PHE A 237 -2.97 7.01 -10.13
C PHE A 237 -2.48 8.17 -11.00
N GLU A 238 -2.33 7.94 -12.31
CA GLU A 238 -1.81 8.95 -13.23
C GLU A 238 -2.80 10.06 -13.57
N HIS A 239 -4.08 9.74 -13.69
CA HIS A 239 -5.10 10.69 -14.16
C HIS A 239 -6.05 11.15 -13.05
N GLY A 240 -5.87 10.61 -11.84
CA GLY A 240 -6.86 10.72 -10.77
C GLY A 240 -8.05 9.77 -11.00
N ASN A 241 -8.96 9.75 -10.03
CA ASN A 241 -10.18 8.97 -10.16
C ASN A 241 -11.19 9.66 -11.09
N ILE A 242 -11.08 9.37 -12.37
CA ILE A 242 -12.00 9.87 -13.41
C ILE A 242 -13.08 8.84 -13.81
N ILE A 243 -13.03 7.64 -13.23
CA ILE A 243 -13.95 6.55 -13.55
C ILE A 243 -15.22 6.74 -12.71
N GLY A 244 -16.32 7.07 -13.39
CA GLY A 244 -17.63 7.25 -12.79
C GLY A 244 -18.38 5.92 -12.59
N ASP A 245 -19.38 5.95 -11.70
CA ASP A 245 -20.30 4.84 -11.50
C ASP A 245 -21.12 4.57 -12.78
N GLY A 246 -21.19 3.30 -13.21
CA GLY A 246 -21.86 2.89 -14.45
C GLY A 246 -21.08 3.18 -15.73
N GLU A 247 -19.85 3.69 -15.65
CA GLU A 247 -18.96 3.82 -16.80
C GLU A 247 -18.41 2.46 -17.26
N THR A 248 -17.51 2.48 -18.24
CA THR A 248 -16.86 1.27 -18.74
C THR A 248 -15.37 1.44 -18.84
N ILE A 249 -14.66 0.35 -18.64
CA ILE A 249 -13.22 0.24 -18.89
C ILE A 249 -12.96 -0.83 -19.96
N ALA A 250 -11.76 -0.77 -20.57
CA ALA A 250 -11.34 -1.79 -21.52
C ALA A 250 -11.29 -3.16 -20.84
N GLY A 251 -11.78 -4.19 -21.50
CA GLY A 251 -11.69 -5.58 -21.01
C GLY A 251 -10.42 -6.27 -21.49
N LEU A 252 -10.41 -7.60 -21.33
CA LEU A 252 -9.30 -8.45 -21.79
C LEU A 252 -9.70 -9.32 -22.98
N GLU A 253 -8.77 -9.47 -23.92
CA GLU A 253 -8.80 -10.49 -24.97
C GLU A 253 -7.44 -11.20 -25.02
N ASN A 254 -7.42 -12.53 -24.84
CA ASN A 254 -6.19 -13.33 -24.80
C ASN A 254 -5.12 -12.85 -23.80
N GLY A 255 -5.54 -12.17 -22.72
CA GLY A 255 -4.65 -11.64 -21.67
C GLY A 255 -4.19 -10.21 -21.88
N ASP A 256 -4.46 -9.62 -23.06
CA ASP A 256 -4.13 -8.23 -23.37
C ASP A 256 -5.35 -7.32 -23.21
N MET A 257 -5.12 -6.05 -22.88
CA MET A 257 -6.20 -5.05 -22.85
C MET A 257 -6.76 -4.83 -24.25
N ASN A 258 -8.07 -5.01 -24.39
CA ASN A 258 -8.80 -4.76 -25.63
C ASN A 258 -9.84 -3.64 -25.42
N PRO A 259 -9.67 -2.46 -26.05
CA PRO A 259 -10.59 -1.34 -25.89
C PRO A 259 -11.96 -1.56 -26.55
N ASP A 260 -12.11 -2.53 -27.44
CA ASP A 260 -13.41 -2.87 -28.06
C ASP A 260 -14.29 -3.70 -27.12
N ILE A 261 -13.68 -4.37 -26.14
CA ILE A 261 -14.39 -5.03 -25.04
C ILE A 261 -14.62 -3.99 -23.95
N LYS A 262 -15.88 -3.80 -23.56
CA LYS A 262 -16.28 -2.84 -22.52
C LYS A 262 -16.83 -3.58 -21.32
N TRP A 263 -16.12 -3.48 -20.20
CA TRP A 263 -16.58 -3.99 -18.91
C TRP A 263 -17.18 -2.85 -18.10
N ALA A 264 -18.39 -3.07 -17.60
CA ALA A 264 -19.09 -2.10 -16.76
C ALA A 264 -18.40 -2.02 -15.39
N VAL A 265 -18.42 -0.83 -14.80
CA VAL A 265 -17.86 -0.59 -13.48
C VAL A 265 -18.91 -0.03 -12.54
N GLN A 266 -18.86 -0.44 -11.28
CA GLN A 266 -19.78 0.03 -10.24
C GLN A 266 -19.03 0.28 -8.94
N TYR A 267 -19.47 1.28 -8.17
CA TYR A 267 -18.93 1.51 -6.83
C TYR A 267 -19.67 0.66 -5.80
N GLU A 268 -18.93 -0.17 -5.08
CA GLU A 268 -19.50 -1.07 -4.09
C GLU A 268 -18.64 -1.17 -2.83
N ASP A 269 -19.21 -1.71 -1.76
CA ASP A 269 -18.42 -2.17 -0.61
C ASP A 269 -17.69 -3.48 -0.98
N SER A 270 -16.42 -3.56 -0.57
CA SER A 270 -15.57 -4.71 -0.87
C SER A 270 -16.12 -6.02 -0.32
N LEU A 271 -16.00 -7.07 -1.14
CA LEU A 271 -16.32 -8.45 -0.82
C LEU A 271 -15.21 -9.14 -0.04
N ILE A 272 -14.08 -8.52 0.24
CA ILE A 272 -13.04 -9.11 1.08
C ILE A 272 -12.54 -8.04 2.04
N GLN A 273 -12.31 -8.44 3.30
CA GLN A 273 -11.83 -7.54 4.34
C GLN A 273 -10.47 -6.92 3.98
N PRO A 274 -10.16 -5.72 4.48
CA PRO A 274 -11.04 -4.82 5.23
C PRO A 274 -12.14 -4.19 4.34
N VAL A 275 -13.30 -3.88 4.91
CA VAL A 275 -14.41 -3.23 4.22
C VAL A 275 -14.00 -1.82 3.80
N ARG A 276 -14.15 -1.55 2.50
CA ARG A 276 -13.85 -0.27 1.87
C ARG A 276 -14.64 -0.13 0.58
N THR A 277 -14.83 1.10 0.11
CA THR A 277 -15.39 1.33 -1.22
C THR A 277 -14.37 0.93 -2.29
N VAL A 278 -14.82 0.15 -3.27
CA VAL A 278 -14.04 -0.32 -4.41
C VAL A 278 -14.79 -0.01 -5.72
N ILE A 279 -14.04 0.06 -6.81
CA ILE A 279 -14.60 -0.07 -8.16
C ILE A 279 -14.67 -1.58 -8.47
N ASP A 280 -15.87 -2.13 -8.49
CA ASP A 280 -16.15 -3.48 -8.96
C ASP A 280 -16.22 -3.48 -10.49
N ILE A 281 -15.44 -4.35 -11.12
CA ILE A 281 -15.32 -4.45 -12.57
C ILE A 281 -16.01 -5.73 -13.03
N ASN A 282 -17.15 -5.56 -13.70
CA ASN A 282 -17.94 -6.66 -14.22
C ASN A 282 -17.32 -7.17 -15.54
N MET A 283 -16.70 -8.35 -15.46
CA MET A 283 -16.00 -8.99 -16.59
C MET A 283 -16.93 -9.61 -17.65
N GLY A 284 -18.20 -9.19 -17.72
CA GLY A 284 -19.17 -9.63 -18.72
C GLY A 284 -19.48 -11.11 -18.59
N GLU A 285 -19.24 -11.90 -19.64
CA GLU A 285 -19.49 -13.35 -19.63
C GLU A 285 -18.63 -14.12 -18.61
N TYR A 286 -17.54 -13.51 -18.13
CA TYR A 286 -16.66 -14.09 -17.12
C TYR A 286 -17.01 -13.64 -15.71
N ALA A 287 -17.94 -12.68 -15.54
CA ALA A 287 -18.35 -12.20 -14.24
C ALA A 287 -19.07 -13.29 -13.44
N SER A 288 -18.80 -13.33 -12.14
CA SER A 288 -19.42 -14.25 -11.19
C SER A 288 -20.20 -13.48 -10.15
N GLY A 289 -21.11 -14.16 -9.45
CA GLY A 289 -22.05 -13.51 -8.54
C GLY A 289 -23.29 -12.95 -9.25
N THR A 290 -24.21 -12.38 -8.50
CA THR A 290 -25.51 -11.90 -8.99
C THR A 290 -25.59 -10.37 -9.10
N ARG A 291 -24.45 -9.71 -9.35
CA ARG A 291 -24.33 -8.25 -9.33
C ARG A 291 -24.38 -7.69 -10.76
#